data_AF-A0A520VE41-F1
#
_entry.id   AF-A0A520VE41-F1
#
_cell.length_a   1.000
_cell.length_b   1.000
_cell.length_c   1.000
_cell.angle_alpha   90.00
_cell.angle_beta   90.00
_cell.angle_gamma   90.00
#
_symmetry.space_group_name_H-M   'P 1'
#
loop_
_entity.id
_entity.type
_entity.pdbx_description
1 polymer ?
#
loop_
_entity_poly.entity_id
_entity_poly.type
_entity_poly.pdbx_seq_one_letter_code
_entity_poly.pdbx_strand_id
1 'polypeptide(L)' 'MLFFDTNSFLIHKELNDDIKKLEENKKAYLEEIINDKIFIDKMKDSAEIEKFAREQYYLKKENEEIYLIEHEDSVKTKNK' A
#
# COMPACT_ATOMS: atom_id res chain seq x y z
N MET A 1 17.03 -40.70 -5.99
CA MET A 1 18.39 -40.85 -6.55
C MET A 1 19.19 -39.67 -6.03
N LEU A 2 19.98 -39.91 -4.99
CA LEU A 2 20.51 -38.89 -4.09
C LEU A 2 21.89 -38.42 -4.59
N PHE A 3 22.01 -37.14 -4.96
CA PHE A 3 23.23 -36.34 -4.79
C PHE A 3 24.50 -36.56 -5.67
N PHE A 4 24.44 -37.18 -6.86
CA PHE A 4 25.69 -37.41 -7.64
C PHE A 4 26.11 -36.33 -8.65
N ASP A 5 25.43 -35.19 -8.70
CA ASP A 5 26.03 -34.00 -9.31
C ASP A 5 25.89 -32.84 -8.32
N THR A 6 27.01 -32.32 -7.83
CA THR A 6 27.07 -31.15 -6.95
C THR A 6 26.36 -29.94 -7.55
N ASN A 7 26.23 -29.87 -8.88
CA ASN A 7 25.42 -28.87 -9.56
C ASN A 7 23.91 -29.03 -9.29
N SER A 8 23.41 -30.27 -9.21
CA SER A 8 21.98 -30.54 -9.04
C SER A 8 21.46 -30.03 -7.69
N PHE A 9 22.22 -30.19 -6.60
CA PHE A 9 21.81 -29.68 -5.28
C PHE A 9 21.73 -28.15 -5.23
N LEU A 10 22.72 -27.44 -5.81
CA LEU A 10 22.74 -25.98 -5.87
C LEU A 10 21.56 -25.45 -6.69
N ILE A 11 21.29 -26.05 -7.84
CA ILE A 11 20.16 -25.69 -8.71
C ILE A 11 18.83 -25.91 -7.96
N HIS A 12 18.66 -27.04 -7.27
CA HIS A 12 17.44 -27.29 -6.49
C HIS A 12 17.26 -26.29 -5.35
N LYS A 13 18.35 -25.87 -4.70
CA LYS A 13 18.28 -24.84 -3.66
C LYS A 13 17.85 -23.49 -4.24
N GLU A 14 18.46 -23.06 -5.35
CA GLU A 14 18.10 -21.81 -6.03
C GLU A 14 16.63 -21.80 -6.45
N LEU A 15 16.15 -22.88 -7.06
CA LEU A 15 14.74 -23.02 -7.44
C LEU A 15 13.80 -22.96 -6.23
N ASN A 16 14.17 -23.57 -5.10
CA ASN A 16 13.36 -23.50 -3.88
C ASN A 16 13.33 -22.07 -3.28
N ASP A 17 14.46 -21.37 -3.31
CA ASP A 17 14.52 -19.97 -2.88
C ASP A 17 13.65 -19.08 -3.78
N ASP A 18 13.64 -19.33 -5.08
CA ASP A 18 12.78 -18.61 -6.03
C ASP A 18 11.29 -18.95 -5.85
N ILE A 19 10.95 -20.21 -5.60
CA ILE A 19 9.58 -20.62 -5.23
C ILE A 19 9.14 -19.84 -3.99
N LYS A 20 9.98 -19.78 -2.96
CA LYS A 20 9.67 -19.05 -1.73
C LYS A 20 9.45 -17.56 -1.98
N LYS A 21 10.31 -16.91 -2.77
CA LYS A 21 10.12 -15.49 -3.16
C LYS A 21 8.80 -15.29 -3.91
N LEU A 22 8.46 -16.19 -4.83
CA LEU A 22 7.20 -16.11 -5.59
C LEU A 22 5.99 -16.27 -4.66
N GLU A 23 6.05 -17.16 -3.68
CA GLU A 23 4.99 -17.34 -2.68
C GLU A 23 4.83 -16.12 -1.77
N GLU A 24 5.94 -15.53 -1.31
CA GLU A 24 5.94 -14.29 -0.51
C GLU A 24 5.35 -13.12 -1.31
N ASN A 25 5.77 -12.94 -2.56
CA ASN A 25 5.21 -11.92 -3.46
C ASN A 25 3.72 -12.14 -3.69
N LYS A 26 3.31 -13.39 -3.95
CA LYS A 26 1.89 -13.72 -4.11
C LYS A 26 1.08 -13.34 -2.87
N LYS A 27 1.61 -13.61 -1.67
CA LYS A 27 0.92 -13.24 -0.43
C LYS A 27 0.79 -11.72 -0.29
N ALA A 28 1.87 -10.97 -0.54
CA ALA A 28 1.85 -9.51 -0.50
C ALA A 28 0.82 -8.93 -1.48
N TYR A 29 0.80 -9.39 -2.73
CA TYR A 29 -0.20 -8.94 -3.71
C TYR A 29 -1.63 -9.28 -3.32
N LEU A 30 -1.87 -10.45 -2.72
CA LEU A 30 -3.20 -10.80 -2.23
C LEU A 30 -3.66 -9.87 -1.10
N GLU A 31 -2.77 -9.48 -0.19
CA GLU A 31 -3.05 -8.51 0.86
C GLU A 31 -3.35 -7.12 0.28
N GLU A 32 -2.58 -6.66 -0.69
CA GLU A 32 -2.83 -5.40 -1.43
C GLU A 32 -4.19 -5.42 -2.12
N ILE A 33 -4.54 -6.48 -2.85
CA ILE A 33 -5.83 -6.63 -3.53
C ILE A 33 -7.00 -6.54 -2.53
N ILE A 34 -6.86 -7.13 -1.33
CA ILE A 34 -7.88 -7.04 -0.30
C ILE A 34 -8.04 -5.59 0.19
N ASN A 35 -6.93 -4.90 0.44
CA ASN A 35 -6.95 -3.50 0.88
C ASN A 35 -7.55 -2.58 -0.19
N ASP A 36 -7.17 -2.78 -1.46
CA ASP A 36 -7.71 -2.03 -2.60
C ASP A 36 -9.21 -2.24 -2.75
N LYS A 37 -9.68 -3.48 -2.56
CA LYS A 37 -11.11 -3.78 -2.60
C LYS A 37 -11.87 -3.04 -1.50
N ILE A 38 -11.34 -3.03 -0.28
CA ILE A 38 -11.92 -2.27 0.85
C ILE A 38 -11.93 -0.77 0.53
N PHE A 39 -10.86 -0.25 -0.07
CA PHE A 39 -10.78 1.15 -0.49
C PHE A 39 -11.83 1.49 -1.55
N ILE A 40 -11.96 0.67 -2.60
CA ILE A 40 -12.97 0.83 -3.66
C ILE A 40 -14.38 0.79 -3.07
N ASP A 41 -14.64 -0.13 -2.13
CA ASP A 41 -15.96 -0.23 -1.49
C ASP A 41 -16.27 1.01 -0.64
N LYS A 42 -15.29 1.58 0.06
CA LYS A 42 -15.45 2.88 0.76
C LYS A 42 -15.73 4.02 -0.22
N MET A 43 -15.04 4.04 -1.35
CA MET A 43 -15.25 5.03 -2.40
C MET A 43 -16.58 4.89 -3.15
N LYS A 44 -17.45 3.94 -2.81
CA LYS A 44 -18.84 3.95 -3.32
C LYS A 44 -19.70 4.98 -2.60
N ASP A 45 -19.32 5.40 -1.40
CA ASP A 45 -20.00 6.46 -0.67
C ASP A 45 -19.54 7.84 -1.19
N SER A 46 -20.50 8.66 -1.62
CA SER A 46 -20.24 10.02 -2.09
C SER A 46 -19.57 10.88 -1.02
N ALA A 47 -19.84 10.66 0.27
CA ALA A 47 -19.23 11.42 1.36
C ALA A 47 -17.74 11.09 1.50
N GLU A 48 -17.38 9.80 1.41
CA GLU A 48 -15.99 9.34 1.50
C GLU A 48 -15.17 9.79 0.28
N ILE A 49 -15.75 9.77 -0.92
CA ILE A 49 -15.12 10.35 -2.12
C ILE A 49 -14.83 11.85 -1.90
N GLU A 50 -15.82 12.61 -1.46
CA GLU A 50 -15.69 14.06 -1.28
C GLU A 50 -14.65 14.39 -0.22
N LYS A 51 -14.61 13.63 0.88
CA LYS A 51 -13.58 13.74 1.92
C LYS A 51 -12.19 13.46 1.36
N PHE A 52 -12.00 12.35 0.64
CA PHE A 52 -10.71 11.98 0.05
C PHE A 52 -10.22 13.01 -0.97
N ALA A 53 -11.12 13.51 -1.82
CA ALA A 53 -10.84 14.57 -2.78
C ALA A 53 -10.36 15.87 -2.11
N ARG A 54 -10.94 16.23 -0.97
CA ARG A 54 -10.54 17.40 -0.19
C ARG A 54 -9.20 17.20 0.53
N GLU A 55 -8.99 16.04 1.12
CA GLU A 55 -7.78 15.75 1.90
C GLU A 55 -6.54 15.56 1.03
N GLN A 56 -6.66 14.86 -0.10
CA GLN A 56 -5.50 14.53 -0.94
C GLN A 56 -5.25 15.55 -2.06
N TYR A 57 -6.32 16.12 -2.61
CA TYR A 57 -6.25 16.96 -3.80
C TYR A 57 -6.74 18.39 -3.57
N TYR A 58 -7.15 18.73 -2.34
CA TYR A 58 -7.63 20.07 -1.96
C TYR A 58 -8.74 20.60 -2.88
N LEU A 59 -9.57 19.69 -3.41
CA LEU A 59 -10.68 20.07 -4.29
C LEU A 59 -11.75 20.82 -3.50
N LYS A 60 -12.32 21.85 -4.13
CA LYS A 60 -13.40 22.68 -3.59
C LYS A 60 -14.49 22.94 -4.62
N LYS A 61 -15.72 23.17 -4.18
CA LYS A 61 -16.80 23.66 -5.05
C LYS A 61 -16.62 25.16 -5.32
N GLU A 62 -17.20 25.67 -6.41
CA GLU A 62 -17.00 27.08 -6.83
C GLU A 62 -17.46 28.10 -5.78
N ASN A 63 -18.52 27.79 -5.03
CA ASN A 63 -19.09 28.65 -3.99
C ASN A 63 -18.74 28.17 -2.58
N GLU A 64 -17.51 27.67 -2.39
CA GLU A 64 -17.07 27.09 -1.13
C GLU A 64 -15.70 27.62 -0.67
N GLU A 65 -15.58 27.90 0.63
CA GLU A 65 -14.34 28.22 1.31
C GLU A 65 -13.92 27.07 2.23
N ILE A 66 -12.70 26.56 2.03
CA ILE A 66 -12.12 25.49 2.84
C ILE A 66 -11.09 26.11 3.78
N TYR A 67 -11.19 25.78 5.07
CA TYR A 67 -10.25 26.21 6.10
C TYR A 67 -9.42 25.00 6.55
N LEU A 68 -8.09 25.13 6.53
CA LEU A 68 -7.19 24.17 7.17
C LEU A 68 -6.82 24.72 8.55
N ILE A 69 -7.28 24.05 9.60
CA ILE A 69 -7.00 24.46 10.99
C ILE A 69 -5.83 23.61 11.50
N GLU A 70 -4.67 24.23 11.64
CA GLU A 70 -3.51 23.62 12.28
C GLU A 70 -3.40 24.11 13.72
N HIS A 71 -3.46 23.20 14.68
CA HIS A 71 -3.24 23.53 16.09
C HIS A 71 -1.74 23.63 16.38
N GLU A 72 -1.31 24.67 17.11
CA GLU A 72 0.11 24.91 17.44
C GLU A 72 0.77 23.68 18.11
N ASP A 73 0.03 22.94 18.94
CA ASP A 73 0.49 21.70 19.59
C ASP A 73 0.79 20.55 18.61
N SER A 74 0.23 20.60 17.40
CA SER A 74 0.42 19.58 16.35
C SER A 74 1.52 19.95 15.35
N VAL A 75 2.07 21.15 15.45
CA VAL A 75 3.17 21.59 14.59
C VAL A 75 4.48 21.05 15.15
N LYS A 76 5.17 20.18 14.40
CA LYS A 76 6.58 19.88 14.66
C LYS A 76 7.39 21.14 14.38
N THR A 77 7.47 22.04 15.36
CA THR A 77 8.40 23.15 15.35
C THR A 77 9.79 22.59 15.09
N LYS A 78 10.34 22.88 13.91
CA LYS A 78 11.77 22.73 13.67
C LYS A 78 12.46 23.74 14.58
N ASN A 79 12.73 23.35 15.81
CA ASN A 79 13.64 24.08 16.69
C ASN A 79 14.97 24.17 15.94
N LYS A 80 15.30 25.41 15.59
CA LYS A 80 16.50 25.79 14.87
C LYS A 80 17.63 26.05 15.84
#